data_AF-A0A560VQL5-F1
#
_entry.id   AF-A0A560VQL5-F1
#
_cell.length_a   1.000
_cell.length_b   1.000
_cell.length_c   1.000
_cell.angle_alpha   90.00
_cell.angle_beta   90.00
_cell.angle_gamma   90.00
#
_symmetry.space_group_name_H-M   'P 1'
#
loop_
_entity.id
_entity.type
_entity.pdbx_description
1 polymer ?
#
loop_
_entity_poly.entity_id
_entity_poly.type
_entity_poly.pdbx_seq_one_letter_code
_entity_poly.pdbx_strand_id
1 'polypeptide(L)'
;MKHRASTLKHALLCAGLMAVGIAAHAAPLTPQQCGDYPFVKMKGPVTHAQIVNELSELESVGYQPSAGDDSNYPDDIDSAQEKLMQKYQRDCVKHGAAS
;
A
#
# COMPACT_ATOMS: atom_id res chain seq x y z
N MET A 1 -43.22 -32.92 -24.35
CA MET A 1 -41.89 -32.40 -24.73
C MET A 1 -42.01 -30.95 -25.20
N LYS A 2 -41.87 -29.95 -24.32
CA LYS A 2 -41.79 -28.52 -24.74
C LYS A 2 -41.18 -27.55 -23.71
N HIS A 3 -40.88 -27.99 -22.48
CA HIS A 3 -40.30 -27.12 -21.43
C HIS A 3 -38.82 -27.37 -21.12
N ARG A 4 -38.16 -28.34 -21.77
CA ARG A 4 -36.76 -28.72 -21.46
C ARG A 4 -35.69 -27.94 -22.23
N ALA A 5 -36.07 -27.12 -23.23
CA ALA A 5 -35.12 -26.47 -24.13
C ALA A 5 -34.94 -24.95 -23.93
N SER A 6 -35.79 -24.31 -23.10
CA SER A 6 -35.75 -22.84 -22.90
C SER A 6 -34.95 -22.42 -21.65
N THR A 7 -34.79 -23.31 -20.68
CA THR A 7 -34.08 -23.04 -19.42
C THR A 7 -32.56 -23.23 -19.51
N LEU A 8 -32.03 -23.88 -20.56
CA LEU A 8 -30.60 -24.14 -20.68
C LEU A 8 -29.80 -22.92 -21.19
N LYS A 9 -30.43 -22.02 -21.96
CA LYS A 9 -29.78 -20.80 -22.48
C LYS A 9 -29.57 -19.72 -21.41
N HIS A 10 -30.44 -19.70 -20.40
CA HIS A 10 -30.41 -18.70 -19.33
C HIS A 10 -29.46 -19.08 -18.19
N ALA A 11 -29.14 -20.36 -18.03
CA ALA A 11 -28.16 -20.83 -17.03
C ALA A 11 -26.71 -20.58 -17.45
N LEU A 12 -26.43 -20.43 -18.76
CA LEU A 12 -25.09 -20.16 -19.29
C LEU A 12 -24.73 -18.67 -19.38
N LEU A 13 -25.68 -17.75 -19.16
CA LEU A 13 -25.45 -16.31 -19.34
C LEU A 13 -25.08 -15.56 -18.05
N CYS A 14 -25.13 -16.17 -16.87
CA CYS A 14 -24.86 -15.51 -15.58
C CYS A 14 -23.50 -15.87 -14.96
N ALA A 15 -22.59 -16.49 -15.72
CA ALA A 15 -21.30 -16.98 -15.21
C ALA A 15 -20.11 -16.05 -15.52
N GLY A 16 -20.34 -14.75 -15.69
CA GLY A 16 -19.34 -13.86 -16.32
C GLY A 16 -19.12 -12.50 -15.66
N LEU A 17 -19.30 -12.34 -14.34
CA LEU A 17 -19.08 -11.01 -13.72
C LEU A 17 -18.58 -11.07 -12.28
N MET A 18 -17.47 -11.75 -12.00
CA MET A 18 -16.77 -11.66 -10.71
C MET A 18 -15.25 -11.85 -10.89
N ALA A 19 -14.54 -10.86 -11.44
CA ALA A 19 -13.08 -10.75 -11.30
C ALA A 19 -12.54 -9.38 -11.77
N VAL A 20 -12.93 -8.28 -11.11
CA VAL A 20 -12.08 -7.08 -11.09
C VAL A 20 -11.89 -6.69 -9.63
N GLY A 21 -11.16 -7.54 -8.90
CA GLY A 21 -10.52 -7.10 -7.67
C GLY A 21 -9.37 -6.20 -8.09
N ILE A 22 -9.56 -4.88 -8.01
CA ILE A 22 -8.42 -3.96 -8.01
C ILE A 22 -7.60 -4.34 -6.79
N ALA A 23 -6.47 -5.01 -6.99
CA ALA A 23 -5.50 -5.17 -5.93
C ALA A 23 -5.18 -3.76 -5.44
N ALA A 24 -5.38 -3.50 -4.15
CA ALA A 24 -4.84 -2.33 -3.48
C ALA A 24 -3.32 -2.52 -3.44
N HIS A 25 -2.65 -2.43 -4.58
CA HIS A 25 -1.21 -2.38 -4.66
C HIS A 25 -0.81 -1.05 -4.01
N ALA A 26 -0.26 -1.13 -2.80
CA ALA A 26 0.42 -0.02 -2.17
C ALA A 26 1.45 0.51 -3.18
N ALA A 27 1.25 1.74 -3.66
CA ALA A 27 2.13 2.34 -4.65
C ALA A 27 3.59 2.28 -4.16
N PRO A 28 4.56 2.01 -5.06
CA PRO A 28 5.96 2.02 -4.67
C PRO A 28 6.37 3.41 -4.17
N LEU A 29 7.43 3.48 -3.38
CA LEU A 29 8.05 4.77 -3.07
C LEU A 29 8.47 5.46 -4.37
N THR A 30 8.21 6.77 -4.47
CA THR A 30 8.66 7.56 -5.62
C THR A 30 10.18 7.77 -5.57
N PRO A 31 10.83 8.05 -6.71
CA PRO A 31 12.25 8.38 -6.73
C PRO A 31 12.63 9.54 -5.81
N GLN A 32 11.73 10.52 -5.64
CA GLN A 32 11.93 11.63 -4.71
C GLN A 32 11.94 11.15 -3.26
N GLN A 33 10.96 10.32 -2.86
CA GLN A 33 10.88 9.77 -1.51
C GLN A 33 12.10 8.91 -1.17
N CYS A 34 12.60 8.13 -2.12
CA CYS A 34 13.82 7.35 -1.94
C CYS A 34 15.06 8.17 -1.54
N GLY A 35 15.08 9.48 -1.84
CA GLY A 35 16.16 10.41 -1.55
C GLY A 35 15.87 11.42 -0.44
N ASP A 36 14.75 11.29 0.27
CA ASP A 36 14.29 12.24 1.29
C ASP A 36 14.26 11.60 2.69
N TYR A 37 13.89 12.39 3.69
CA TYR A 37 13.55 11.92 5.03
C TYR A 37 12.32 10.97 4.97
N PRO A 38 12.33 9.83 5.70
CA PRO A 38 13.24 9.46 6.78
C PRO A 38 14.47 8.62 6.36
N PHE A 39 14.57 8.21 5.09
CA PHE A 39 15.63 7.29 4.63
C PHE A 39 17.00 7.96 4.51
N VAL A 40 17.01 9.28 4.23
CA VAL A 40 18.22 10.07 4.09
C VAL A 40 18.31 11.09 5.21
N LYS A 41 19.50 11.22 5.81
CA LYS A 41 19.77 12.23 6.82
C LYS A 41 19.72 13.63 6.20
N MET A 42 18.84 14.48 6.72
CA MET A 42 18.73 15.87 6.28
C MET A 42 19.93 16.72 6.71
N LYS A 43 20.31 17.68 5.87
CA LYS A 43 21.39 18.64 6.16
C LYS A 43 20.95 19.78 7.09
N GLY A 44 19.66 19.89 7.38
CA GLY A 44 19.06 20.88 8.25
C GLY A 44 17.88 20.30 9.03
N PRO A 45 17.09 21.13 9.72
CA PRO A 45 15.90 20.70 10.43
C PRO A 45 14.92 20.00 9.50
N VAL A 46 14.24 18.96 10.00
CA VAL A 46 13.15 18.29 9.29
C VAL A 46 12.00 19.29 9.15
N THR A 47 11.47 19.42 7.93
CA THR A 47 10.35 20.31 7.63
C THR A 47 9.01 19.62 7.89
N HIS A 48 7.95 20.40 8.10
CA HIS A 48 6.59 19.85 8.26
C HIS A 48 6.17 19.01 7.05
N ALA A 49 6.52 19.44 5.82
CA ALA A 49 6.23 18.66 4.62
C ALA A 49 6.89 17.28 4.63
N GLN A 50 8.12 17.17 5.15
CA GLN A 50 8.82 15.89 5.28
C GLN A 50 8.19 14.99 6.34
N ILE A 51 7.71 15.55 7.45
CA ILE A 51 6.97 14.77 8.46
C ILE A 51 5.66 14.24 7.89
N VAL A 52 4.93 15.06 7.13
CA VAL A 52 3.69 14.61 6.46
C VAL A 52 3.98 13.52 5.43
N ASN A 53 5.10 13.61 4.72
CA ASN A 53 5.54 12.57 3.79
C ASN A 53 5.88 11.26 4.54
N GLU A 54 6.66 11.31 5.62
CA GLU A 54 6.95 10.14 6.47
C GLU A 54 5.65 9.51 6.99
N LEU A 55 4.68 10.34 7.42
CA LEU A 55 3.39 9.82 7.89
C LEU A 55 2.65 9.08 6.77
N SER A 56 2.57 9.66 5.58
CA SER A 56 1.96 9.01 4.41
C SER A 56 2.67 7.70 4.05
N GLU A 57 3.99 7.64 4.19
CA GLU A 57 4.79 6.44 3.97
C GLU A 57 4.50 5.34 4.99
N LEU A 58 4.40 5.69 6.28
CA LEU A 58 4.00 4.78 7.35
C LEU A 58 2.56 4.28 7.15
N GLU A 59 1.63 5.15 6.80
CA GLU A 59 0.25 4.78 6.48
C GLU A 59 0.19 3.83 5.28
N SER A 60 1.07 4.01 4.29
CA SER A 60 1.17 3.12 3.12
C SER A 60 1.59 1.69 3.45
N VAL A 61 2.12 1.46 4.66
CA VAL A 61 2.49 0.13 5.18
C VAL A 61 1.62 -0.29 6.37
N GLY A 62 0.54 0.46 6.64
CA GLY A 62 -0.53 0.08 7.57
C GLY A 62 -0.50 0.78 8.92
N TYR A 63 0.34 1.79 9.14
CA TYR A 63 0.23 2.63 10.34
C TYR A 63 -1.10 3.40 10.35
N GLN A 64 -1.76 3.49 11.50
CA GLN A 64 -3.03 4.20 11.66
C GLN A 64 -2.92 5.18 12.83
N PRO A 65 -2.45 6.43 12.60
CA PRO A 65 -2.26 7.41 13.67
C PRO A 65 -3.58 7.80 14.37
N SER A 66 -4.71 7.61 13.71
CA SER A 66 -6.05 7.94 14.21
C SER A 66 -6.77 6.77 14.90
N ALA A 67 -6.05 5.71 15.29
CA ALA A 67 -6.64 4.52 15.93
C ALA A 67 -7.23 4.79 17.33
N GLY A 68 -6.92 5.92 17.97
CA GLY A 68 -7.49 6.30 19.26
C GLY A 68 -7.17 5.29 20.37
N ASP A 69 -8.19 4.88 21.12
CA ASP A 69 -8.06 3.93 22.24
C ASP A 69 -7.66 2.51 21.79
N ASP A 70 -7.82 2.18 20.51
CA ASP A 70 -7.40 0.89 19.92
C ASP A 70 -5.90 0.88 19.52
N SER A 71 -5.17 1.98 19.76
CA SER A 71 -3.73 2.06 19.42
C SER A 71 -2.86 1.26 20.39
N ASN A 72 -1.94 0.48 19.87
CA ASN A 72 -0.91 -0.22 20.65
C ASN A 72 0.42 0.52 20.51
N TYR A 73 0.47 1.77 20.98
CA TYR A 73 1.70 2.56 20.97
C TYR A 73 2.69 2.07 22.05
N PRO A 74 3.99 1.86 21.72
CA PRO A 74 4.65 2.16 20.45
C PRO A 74 4.72 1.01 19.43
N ASP A 75 4.29 -0.20 19.76
CA ASP A 75 4.46 -1.39 18.91
C ASP A 75 3.93 -1.20 17.47
N ASP A 76 2.81 -0.50 17.29
CA ASP A 76 2.24 -0.25 15.96
C ASP A 76 3.14 0.61 15.07
N ILE A 77 3.79 1.64 15.64
CA ILE A 77 4.70 2.50 14.88
C ILE A 77 6.02 1.77 14.60
N ASP A 78 6.52 0.97 15.55
CA ASP A 78 7.74 0.18 15.37
C ASP A 78 7.55 -0.87 14.25
N SER A 79 6.41 -1.57 14.25
CA SER A 79 6.01 -2.53 13.21
C SER A 79 5.86 -1.86 11.83
N ALA A 80 5.28 -0.67 11.79
CA ALA A 80 5.15 0.09 10.55
C ALA A 80 6.51 0.56 10.02
N GLN A 81 7.41 1.04 10.88
CA GLN A 81 8.76 1.45 10.48
C GLN A 81 9.55 0.28 9.89
N GLU A 82 9.45 -0.93 10.47
CA GLU A 82 10.10 -2.12 9.91
C GLU A 82 9.58 -2.44 8.51
N LYS A 83 8.25 -2.46 8.33
CA LYS A 83 7.62 -2.68 7.02
C LYS A 83 8.00 -1.59 6.02
N LEU A 84 8.12 -0.34 6.46
CA LEU A 84 8.54 0.77 5.63
C LEU A 84 9.99 0.60 5.15
N MET A 85 10.89 0.13 6.01
CA MET A 85 12.26 -0.18 5.61
C MET A 85 12.34 -1.35 4.62
N GLN A 86 11.49 -2.38 4.77
CA GLN A 86 11.38 -3.45 3.77
C GLN A 86 10.87 -2.92 2.42
N LYS A 87 9.90 -2.00 2.45
CA LYS A 87 9.39 -1.29 1.28
C LYS A 87 10.49 -0.45 0.60
N TYR A 88 11.26 0.31 1.38
CA TYR A 88 12.43 1.06 0.89
C TYR A 88 13.47 0.16 0.21
N GLN A 89 13.81 -0.97 0.85
CA GLN A 89 14.77 -1.91 0.27
C GLN A 89 14.31 -2.46 -1.08
N ARG A 90 13.01 -2.72 -1.24
CA ARG A 90 12.43 -3.16 -2.50
C ARG A 90 12.45 -2.03 -3.53
N ASP A 91 11.81 -0.91 -3.21
CA ASP A 91 11.46 0.14 -4.18
C ASP A 91 12.65 1.04 -4.54
N CYS A 92 13.55 1.30 -3.60
CA CYS A 92 14.64 2.26 -3.79
C CYS A 92 15.97 1.58 -4.05
N VAL A 93 16.28 0.50 -3.33
CA VAL A 93 17.59 -0.17 -3.45
C VAL A 93 17.58 -1.19 -4.59
N LYS A 94 16.61 -2.12 -4.61
CA LYS A 94 16.58 -3.18 -5.63
C LYS A 94 16.11 -2.68 -6.98
N HIS A 95 15.05 -1.87 -7.04
CA HIS A 95 14.56 -1.31 -8.29
C HIS A 95 15.41 -0.13 -8.80
N GLY A 96 15.98 0.68 -7.90
CA GLY A 96 16.87 1.80 -8.28
C GLY A 96 18.21 1.35 -8.85
N ALA A 97 18.73 0.17 -8.48
CA ALA A 97 19.94 -0.40 -9.08
C ALA A 97 19.74 -0.96 -10.51
N ALA A 98 18.48 -1.08 -10.96
CA ALA A 98 18.11 -1.58 -12.30
C ALA A 98 17.72 -0.45 -13.28
N SER A 99 17.86 0.82 -12.87
CA SER A 99 17.62 2.03 -13.67
C SER A 99 18.93 2.76 -13.94
#